data_AF-A0A8S1UU26-F1
#
_entry.id   AF-A0A8S1UU26-F1
#
_cell.length_a   1.000
_cell.length_b   1.000
_cell.length_c   1.000
_cell.angle_alpha   90.00
_cell.angle_beta   90.00
_cell.angle_gamma   90.00
#
_symmetry.space_group_name_H-M   'P 1'
#
loop_
_entity.id
_entity.type
_entity.pdbx_description
1 polymer ?
#
loop_
_entity_poly.entity_id
_entity_poly.type
_entity_poly.pdbx_seq_one_letter_code
_entity_poly.pdbx_strand_id
1 'polypeptide(L)'
;MELEKQIYKFHFCLTSWKYARIIAKLLFLGLLGISLLLISVYASLCIRQGERKLEFQLRDNRVISEFNENVVYTVNIVDHALSDPLLQMKFSFNRYLLTLKQNIAKDHKISQENLFVEAKNYQSGFDLFFLNFVDIETMFLVDFTQYFTDSKNDIMIYNVNTREAWLWRSNSLKNDDSTSFYIKMIRNFFLCQQILVSIFFVSCSSSIVIRLFLISTPIFTYIIKNLIQIIFRLDQQLNNQEQENWIGIYIRLLERNNKAKYYIITAFLTMILFYTIIYNEGLDQATQFMFGKSIPQGLNVFFMMIVFINELEGVLFLRTRSSIYFVPKYICCYYITYLFYLEKTMFLMSQTTFMAFLYFYEIPALTWQRQSFYTPTEQRPRCYYMPLFQIEWISDIPQIWTVFYGLCGRKYFDRQHLTYVDRNQIQFHQILEDEEHVDNE
;
A
#
# COMPACT_ATOMS: atom_id res chain seq x y z
N MET A 1 17.73 14.80 12.43
CA MET A 1 18.18 13.84 13.49
C MET A 1 17.26 13.86 14.71
N GLU A 2 16.87 15.03 15.20
CA GLU A 2 16.02 15.13 16.40
C GLU A 2 14.64 14.44 16.24
N LEU A 3 14.04 14.55 15.05
CA LEU A 3 12.82 13.81 14.69
C LEU A 3 12.99 12.29 14.90
N GLU A 4 14.13 11.72 14.50
CA GLU A 4 14.40 10.29 14.66
C GLU A 4 14.52 9.87 16.13
N LYS A 5 15.03 10.75 17.00
CA LYS A 5 15.08 10.51 18.44
C LYS A 5 13.69 10.52 19.06
N GLN A 6 12.83 11.45 18.64
CA GLN A 6 11.44 11.50 19.09
C GLN A 6 10.68 10.25 18.67
N ILE A 7 10.83 9.81 17.42
CA ILE A 7 10.21 8.57 16.96
C ILE A 7 10.78 7.37 17.73
N TYR A 8 12.09 7.34 18.02
CA TYR A 8 12.68 6.29 18.85
C TYR A 8 12.10 6.29 20.28
N LYS A 9 11.89 7.44 20.91
CA LYS A 9 11.25 7.52 22.24
C LYS A 9 9.84 6.93 22.22
N PHE A 10 9.07 7.26 21.17
CA PHE A 10 7.74 6.69 20.96
C PHE A 10 7.81 5.17 20.75
N HIS A 11 8.69 4.69 19.87
CA HIS A 11 8.95 3.27 19.63
C HIS A 11 9.33 2.55 20.94
N PHE A 12 10.28 3.10 21.69
CA PHE A 12 10.74 2.55 22.96
C PHE A 12 9.59 2.48 23.97
N CYS A 13 8.77 3.52 24.09
CA CYS A 13 7.60 3.53 24.96
C CYS A 13 6.63 2.38 24.62
N LEU A 14 6.30 2.19 23.34
CA LEU A 14 5.41 1.13 22.89
C LEU A 14 5.99 -0.27 23.08
N THR A 15 7.27 -0.46 22.74
CA THR A 15 7.91 -1.78 22.73
C THR A 15 8.45 -2.22 24.09
N SER A 16 8.76 -1.28 24.98
CA SER A 16 9.16 -1.57 26.37
C SER A 16 7.98 -1.88 27.29
N TRP A 17 6.74 -1.70 26.82
CA TRP A 17 5.57 -2.02 27.61
C TRP A 17 5.58 -3.50 28.02
N LYS A 18 5.30 -3.78 29.30
CA LYS A 18 5.42 -5.12 29.91
C LYS A 18 4.72 -6.23 29.10
N TYR A 19 3.64 -5.89 28.42
CA TYR A 19 2.84 -6.82 27.62
C TYR A 19 3.14 -6.76 26.11
N ALA A 20 3.98 -5.83 25.63
CA ALA A 20 4.27 -5.66 24.20
C ALA A 20 4.73 -6.96 23.54
N ARG A 21 5.63 -7.71 24.19
CA ARG A 21 6.12 -8.99 23.66
C ARG A 21 5.04 -10.06 23.58
N ILE A 22 4.14 -10.11 24.56
CA ILE A 22 3.02 -11.07 24.60
C ILE A 22 2.00 -10.70 23.53
N ILE A 23 1.64 -9.41 23.43
CA ILE A 23 0.70 -8.90 22.43
C ILE A 23 1.26 -9.12 21.02
N ALA A 24 2.51 -8.76 20.76
CA ALA A 24 3.15 -9.00 19.45
C ALA A 24 3.17 -10.49 19.09
N LYS A 25 3.44 -11.38 20.05
CA LYS A 25 3.38 -12.84 19.83
C LYS A 25 1.97 -13.31 19.49
N LEU A 26 0.96 -12.86 20.25
CA LEU A 26 -0.44 -13.23 20.02
C LEU A 26 -0.95 -12.72 18.67
N LEU A 27 -0.65 -11.47 18.33
CA LEU A 27 -0.98 -10.88 17.03
C LEU A 27 -0.26 -11.62 15.89
N PHE A 28 1.04 -11.90 16.03
CA PHE A 28 1.79 -12.67 15.05
C PHE A 28 1.18 -14.06 14.82
N LEU A 29 0.92 -14.83 15.89
CA LEU A 29 0.34 -16.17 15.77
C LEU A 29 -1.08 -16.14 15.22
N GLY A 30 -1.90 -15.19 15.67
CA GLY A 30 -3.27 -15.01 15.19
C GLY A 30 -3.31 -14.65 13.70
N LEU A 31 -2.54 -13.64 13.30
CA LEU A 31 -2.43 -13.22 11.91
C LEU A 31 -1.81 -14.32 11.04
N LEU A 32 -0.78 -15.04 11.50
CA LEU A 32 -0.19 -16.17 10.79
C LEU A 32 -1.21 -17.29 10.57
N GLY A 33 -2.01 -17.63 11.59
CA GLY A 33 -3.06 -18.64 11.47
C GLY A 33 -4.10 -18.27 10.41
N ILE A 34 -4.56 -17.01 10.43
CA ILE A 34 -5.51 -16.49 9.43
C ILE A 34 -4.86 -16.50 8.04
N SER A 35 -3.63 -16.02 7.93
CA SER A 35 -2.82 -15.99 6.70
C SER A 35 -2.64 -17.37 6.07
N LEU A 36 -2.27 -18.39 6.86
CA LEU A 36 -2.10 -19.76 6.38
C LEU A 36 -3.44 -20.39 5.95
N LEU A 37 -4.52 -20.13 6.69
CA LEU A 37 -5.86 -20.55 6.31
C LEU A 37 -6.23 -19.95 4.94
N LEU A 38 -5.94 -18.66 4.74
CA LEU A 38 -6.21 -17.97 3.48
C LEU A 38 -5.37 -18.50 2.31
N ILE A 39 -4.09 -18.83 2.52
CA ILE A 39 -3.26 -19.50 1.50
C ILE A 39 -3.85 -20.88 1.16
N SER A 40 -4.20 -21.68 2.17
CA SER A 40 -4.76 -23.02 1.93
C SER A 40 -6.06 -22.94 1.13
N VAL A 41 -6.89 -21.95 1.44
CA VAL A 41 -8.14 -21.63 0.76
C VAL A 41 -7.87 -21.21 -0.69
N TYR A 42 -6.86 -20.37 -0.94
CA TYR A 42 -6.44 -20.00 -2.29
C TYR A 42 -5.86 -21.17 -3.10
N ALA A 43 -4.99 -21.99 -2.52
CA ALA A 43 -4.45 -23.17 -3.19
C ALA A 43 -5.57 -24.14 -3.62
N SER A 44 -6.59 -24.30 -2.76
CA SER A 44 -7.80 -25.06 -3.11
C SER A 44 -8.61 -24.42 -4.26
N LEU A 45 -8.59 -23.09 -4.44
CA LEU A 45 -9.21 -22.42 -5.59
C LEU A 45 -8.49 -22.74 -6.89
N CYS A 46 -7.16 -22.59 -6.91
CA CYS A 46 -6.40 -22.81 -8.14
C CYS A 46 -6.59 -24.23 -8.67
N ILE A 47 -6.73 -25.20 -7.76
CA ILE A 47 -7.02 -26.60 -8.11
C ILE A 47 -8.44 -26.73 -8.71
N ARG A 48 -9.42 -25.98 -8.19
CA ARG A 48 -10.83 -26.15 -8.53
C ARG A 48 -11.33 -25.24 -9.67
N GLN A 49 -10.64 -24.13 -9.95
CA GLN A 49 -10.93 -23.26 -11.11
C GLN A 49 -10.84 -24.02 -12.44
N GLY A 50 -10.10 -25.14 -12.49
CA GLY A 50 -10.09 -26.02 -13.66
C GLY A 50 -11.40 -26.79 -13.92
N GLU A 51 -12.34 -26.83 -12.96
CA GLU A 51 -13.53 -27.69 -13.02
C GLU A 51 -14.85 -26.92 -13.26
N ARG A 52 -14.86 -25.60 -13.12
CA ARG A 52 -16.10 -24.80 -13.29
C ARG A 52 -16.42 -24.58 -14.77
N LYS A 53 -17.68 -24.83 -15.15
CA LYS A 53 -18.22 -24.46 -16.47
C LYS A 53 -19.33 -23.45 -16.27
N LEU A 54 -19.13 -22.26 -16.80
CA LEU A 54 -20.13 -21.21 -16.76
C LEU A 54 -21.17 -21.48 -17.87
N GLU A 55 -22.43 -21.63 -17.47
CA GLU A 55 -23.55 -21.90 -18.39
C GLU A 55 -24.53 -20.72 -18.35
N PHE A 56 -24.76 -20.10 -19.52
CA PHE A 56 -25.74 -19.03 -19.67
C PHE A 56 -27.08 -19.61 -20.11
N GLN A 57 -28.13 -19.34 -19.35
CA GLN A 57 -29.49 -19.81 -19.65
C GLN A 57 -30.42 -18.64 -20.01
N LEU A 58 -31.29 -18.86 -21.00
CA LEU A 58 -32.43 -17.98 -21.27
C LEU A 58 -33.54 -18.20 -20.23
N ARG A 59 -34.54 -17.32 -20.22
CA ARG A 59 -35.72 -17.43 -19.36
C ARG A 59 -36.47 -18.76 -19.49
N ASP A 60 -36.33 -19.43 -20.64
CA ASP A 60 -36.92 -20.73 -20.94
C ASP A 60 -35.98 -21.92 -20.64
N ASN A 61 -34.92 -21.70 -19.84
CA ASN A 61 -33.87 -22.67 -19.48
C ASN A 61 -33.08 -23.25 -20.66
N ARG A 62 -33.10 -22.58 -21.82
CA ARG A 62 -32.27 -22.95 -22.97
C ARG A 62 -30.86 -22.41 -22.78
N VAL A 63 -29.86 -23.28 -22.94
CA VAL A 63 -28.44 -22.88 -22.93
C VAL A 63 -28.13 -22.15 -24.23
N ILE A 64 -27.52 -20.97 -24.12
CA ILE A 64 -27.03 -20.23 -25.29
C ILE A 64 -25.60 -20.68 -25.60
N SER A 65 -25.36 -21.04 -26.87
CA SER A 65 -24.03 -21.34 -27.40
C SER A 65 -23.49 -20.27 -28.34
N GLU A 66 -24.35 -19.39 -28.87
CA GLU A 66 -23.97 -18.35 -29.84
C GLU A 66 -24.49 -16.99 -29.42
N PHE A 67 -23.60 -16.00 -29.41
CA PHE A 67 -23.95 -14.62 -29.06
C PHE A 67 -23.84 -13.71 -30.29
N ASN A 68 -24.73 -12.71 -30.36
CA ASN A 68 -24.83 -11.76 -31.46
C ASN A 68 -24.17 -10.43 -31.08
N GLU A 69 -23.39 -9.87 -32.00
CA GLU A 69 -22.65 -8.62 -31.82
C GLU A 69 -23.52 -7.38 -31.62
N ASN A 70 -24.76 -7.42 -32.10
CA ASN A 70 -25.69 -6.29 -32.07
C ASN A 70 -26.67 -6.32 -30.89
N VAL A 71 -26.55 -7.31 -30.00
CA VAL A 71 -27.42 -7.49 -28.83
C VAL A 71 -26.70 -6.97 -27.58
N VAL A 72 -27.44 -6.28 -26.71
CA VAL A 72 -26.99 -6.00 -25.34
C VAL A 72 -27.55 -7.08 -24.42
N TYR A 73 -26.65 -7.85 -23.81
CA TYR A 73 -27.02 -8.91 -22.88
C TYR A 73 -27.02 -8.37 -21.46
N THR A 74 -28.07 -8.65 -20.69
CA THR A 74 -28.12 -8.41 -19.25
C THR A 74 -28.08 -9.75 -18.53
N VAL A 75 -26.93 -10.07 -17.95
CA VAL A 75 -26.70 -11.27 -17.15
C VAL A 75 -27.12 -10.99 -15.72
N ASN A 76 -28.07 -11.78 -15.24
CA ASN A 76 -28.57 -11.75 -13.88
C ASN A 76 -28.13 -13.02 -13.17
N ILE A 77 -27.38 -12.88 -12.08
CA ILE A 77 -27.12 -13.99 -11.15
C ILE A 77 -28.31 -14.04 -10.19
N VAL A 78 -29.12 -15.09 -10.30
CA VAL A 78 -30.38 -15.19 -9.57
C VAL A 78 -30.32 -16.37 -8.60
N ASP A 79 -30.70 -16.11 -7.36
CA ASP A 79 -31.11 -17.14 -6.42
C ASP A 79 -32.63 -17.26 -6.51
N HIS A 80 -33.15 -18.46 -6.81
CA HIS A 80 -34.58 -18.70 -6.92
C HIS A 80 -35.36 -18.38 -5.63
N ALA A 81 -34.67 -18.25 -4.49
CA ALA A 81 -35.26 -17.84 -3.22
C ALA A 81 -35.44 -16.31 -3.07
N LEU A 82 -34.75 -15.48 -3.88
CA LEU A 82 -34.79 -14.03 -3.79
C LEU A 82 -35.50 -13.41 -5.01
N SER A 83 -36.26 -12.33 -4.79
CA SER A 83 -36.95 -11.62 -5.88
C SER A 83 -36.01 -10.77 -6.74
N ASP A 84 -34.90 -10.31 -6.16
CA ASP A 84 -33.92 -9.44 -6.81
C ASP A 84 -32.64 -10.22 -7.16
N PRO A 85 -32.01 -9.93 -8.31
CA PRO A 85 -30.76 -10.58 -8.71
C PRO A 85 -29.62 -10.17 -7.76
N LEU A 86 -28.78 -11.13 -7.39
CA LEU A 86 -27.60 -10.92 -6.54
C LEU A 86 -26.54 -10.07 -7.23
N LEU A 87 -26.41 -10.23 -8.55
CA LEU A 87 -25.52 -9.43 -9.39
C LEU A 87 -26.17 -9.23 -10.76
N GLN A 88 -26.07 -8.01 -11.29
CA GLN A 88 -26.56 -7.67 -12.62
C GLN A 88 -25.46 -7.02 -13.45
N MET A 89 -25.06 -7.71 -14.52
CA MET A 89 -24.01 -7.31 -15.43
C MET A 89 -24.59 -7.13 -16.83
N LYS A 90 -24.22 -6.06 -17.53
CA LYS A 90 -24.52 -5.86 -18.94
C LYS A 90 -23.28 -6.10 -19.77
N PHE A 91 -23.37 -6.91 -20.82
CA PHE A 91 -22.25 -7.10 -21.74
C PHE A 91 -22.68 -6.93 -23.19
N SER A 92 -21.70 -6.57 -24.01
CA SER A 92 -21.84 -6.40 -25.46
C SER A 92 -20.47 -6.57 -26.12
N PHE A 93 -20.45 -7.06 -27.35
CA PHE A 93 -19.25 -7.05 -28.20
C PHE A 93 -18.98 -5.67 -28.81
N ASN A 94 -20.00 -4.81 -28.86
CA ASN A 94 -19.85 -3.43 -29.31
C ASN A 94 -19.94 -2.47 -28.13
N ARG A 95 -18.80 -1.83 -27.82
CA ARG A 95 -18.64 -0.86 -26.72
C ARG A 95 -19.67 0.27 -26.74
N TYR A 96 -20.08 0.70 -27.93
CA TYR A 96 -20.97 1.85 -28.06
C TYR A 96 -22.38 1.51 -27.57
N LEU A 97 -22.82 0.26 -27.74
CA LEU A 97 -24.16 -0.18 -27.36
C LEU A 97 -24.43 -0.07 -25.85
N LEU A 98 -23.40 -0.29 -25.01
CA LEU A 98 -23.53 -0.19 -23.55
C LEU A 98 -23.58 1.25 -23.06
N THR A 99 -23.02 2.20 -23.82
CA THR A 99 -23.00 3.63 -23.48
C THR A 99 -24.19 4.41 -24.01
N LEU A 100 -25.01 3.80 -24.88
CA LEU A 100 -26.17 4.46 -25.47
C LEU A 100 -27.25 4.73 -24.42
N LYS A 101 -27.79 5.96 -24.44
CA LYS A 101 -28.98 6.30 -23.65
C LYS A 101 -30.15 5.43 -24.09
N GLN A 102 -30.97 4.99 -23.13
CA GLN A 102 -32.08 4.06 -23.37
C GLN A 102 -33.06 4.54 -24.46
N ASN A 103 -33.29 5.85 -24.58
CA ASN A 103 -34.17 6.42 -25.60
C ASN A 103 -33.61 6.18 -27.01
N ILE A 104 -32.32 6.41 -27.20
CA ILE A 104 -31.62 6.20 -28.48
C ILE A 104 -31.57 4.69 -28.81
N ALA A 105 -31.39 3.85 -27.80
CA ALA A 105 -31.41 2.40 -27.99
C ALA A 105 -32.76 1.87 -28.49
N LYS A 106 -33.86 2.45 -27.98
CA LYS A 106 -35.23 2.14 -28.44
C LYS A 106 -35.47 2.61 -29.88
N ASP A 107 -35.00 3.81 -30.22
CA ASP A 107 -35.18 4.39 -31.56
C ASP A 107 -34.45 3.56 -32.64
N HIS A 108 -33.29 3.00 -32.31
CA HIS A 108 -32.50 2.15 -33.22
C HIS A 108 -32.83 0.65 -33.16
N LYS A 109 -33.89 0.24 -32.45
CA LYS A 109 -34.31 -1.17 -32.31
C LYS A 109 -33.18 -2.10 -31.85
N ILE A 110 -32.32 -1.63 -30.95
CA ILE A 110 -31.26 -2.49 -30.38
C ILE A 110 -31.93 -3.55 -29.50
N SER A 111 -31.68 -4.82 -29.81
CA SER A 111 -32.20 -5.96 -29.06
C SER A 111 -31.51 -6.08 -27.71
N GLN A 112 -32.31 -6.35 -26.68
CA GLN A 112 -31.83 -6.63 -25.32
C GLN A 112 -32.27 -8.02 -24.92
N GLU A 113 -31.33 -8.83 -24.45
CA GLU A 113 -31.59 -10.19 -23.99
C GLU A 113 -31.21 -10.34 -22.52
N ASN A 114 -32.07 -10.99 -21.75
CA ASN A 114 -31.82 -11.26 -20.34
C ASN A 114 -31.34 -12.71 -20.19
N LEU A 115 -30.14 -12.85 -19.64
CA LEU A 115 -29.52 -14.13 -19.34
C LEU A 115 -29.57 -14.37 -17.84
N PHE A 116 -29.70 -15.63 -17.47
CA PHE A 116 -29.76 -16.08 -16.09
C PHE A 116 -28.63 -17.06 -15.84
N VAL A 117 -27.96 -16.86 -14.72
CA VAL A 117 -26.97 -17.79 -14.17
C VAL A 117 -27.43 -18.16 -12.77
N GLU A 118 -27.55 -19.45 -12.49
CA GLU A 118 -27.98 -19.92 -11.19
C GLU A 118 -26.96 -19.53 -10.11
N ALA A 119 -27.43 -18.90 -9.04
CA ALA A 119 -26.58 -18.52 -7.91
C ALA A 119 -25.91 -19.72 -7.24
N LYS A 120 -26.49 -20.93 -7.36
CA LYS A 120 -25.90 -22.18 -6.87
C LYS A 120 -24.51 -22.45 -7.44
N ASN A 121 -24.20 -21.95 -8.63
CA ASN A 121 -22.86 -22.04 -9.23
C ASN A 121 -21.80 -21.26 -8.44
N TYR A 122 -22.22 -20.28 -7.63
CA TYR A 122 -21.35 -19.43 -6.81
C TYR A 122 -21.61 -19.58 -5.30
N GLN A 123 -22.75 -20.14 -4.89
CA GLN A 123 -23.21 -20.22 -3.50
C GLN A 123 -23.28 -21.66 -2.96
N SER A 124 -22.75 -22.66 -3.68
CA SER A 124 -22.75 -24.05 -3.20
C SER A 124 -21.39 -24.50 -2.66
N GLY A 125 -21.44 -25.30 -1.59
CA GLY A 125 -20.26 -25.94 -1.00
C GLY A 125 -19.19 -24.93 -0.54
N PHE A 126 -17.98 -25.06 -1.09
CA PHE A 126 -16.84 -24.23 -0.72
C PHE A 126 -16.94 -22.81 -1.31
N ASP A 127 -17.78 -22.59 -2.32
CA ASP A 127 -17.97 -21.29 -3.01
C ASP A 127 -18.68 -20.27 -2.12
N LEU A 128 -19.64 -20.73 -1.30
CA LEU A 128 -20.25 -19.93 -0.23
C LEU A 128 -19.22 -19.40 0.78
N PHE A 129 -18.19 -20.19 1.07
CA PHE A 129 -17.11 -19.76 1.97
C PHE A 129 -16.26 -18.66 1.33
N PHE A 130 -16.03 -18.71 0.01
CA PHE A 130 -15.30 -17.69 -0.74
C PHE A 130 -16.03 -16.36 -0.87
N LEU A 131 -17.35 -16.36 -0.89
CA LEU A 131 -18.13 -15.11 -0.87
C LEU A 131 -17.84 -14.25 0.36
N ASN A 132 -17.28 -14.84 1.43
CA ASN A 132 -16.80 -14.06 2.58
C ASN A 132 -15.49 -13.30 2.30
N PHE A 133 -14.74 -13.68 1.27
CA PHE A 133 -13.41 -13.18 0.95
C PHE A 133 -13.34 -12.42 -0.38
N VAL A 134 -13.97 -12.96 -1.42
CA VAL A 134 -14.00 -12.42 -2.79
C VAL A 134 -15.46 -12.18 -3.18
N ASP A 135 -15.75 -11.02 -3.76
CA ASP A 135 -17.12 -10.67 -4.14
C ASP A 135 -17.59 -11.50 -5.34
N ILE A 136 -18.90 -11.77 -5.42
CA ILE A 136 -19.53 -12.55 -6.51
C ILE A 136 -19.13 -12.00 -7.88
N GLU A 137 -19.01 -10.69 -7.99
CA GLU A 137 -18.58 -9.98 -9.19
C GLU A 137 -17.22 -10.46 -9.70
N THR A 138 -16.22 -10.54 -8.83
CA THR A 138 -14.88 -10.95 -9.24
C THR A 138 -14.88 -12.40 -9.72
N MET A 139 -15.60 -13.28 -9.03
CA MET A 139 -15.75 -14.68 -9.45
C MET A 139 -16.40 -14.77 -10.83
N PHE A 140 -17.48 -14.02 -11.05
CA PHE A 140 -18.16 -13.95 -12.33
C PHE A 140 -17.24 -13.43 -13.45
N LEU A 141 -16.46 -12.38 -13.21
CA LEU A 141 -15.54 -11.84 -14.23
C LEU A 141 -14.45 -12.84 -14.64
N VAL A 142 -13.90 -13.59 -13.69
CA VAL A 142 -12.91 -14.64 -13.98
C VAL A 142 -13.53 -15.72 -14.86
N ASP A 143 -14.66 -16.28 -14.44
CA ASP A 143 -15.33 -17.34 -15.18
C ASP A 143 -15.83 -16.84 -16.56
N PHE A 144 -16.29 -15.58 -16.64
CA PHE A 144 -16.72 -14.92 -17.87
C PHE A 144 -15.56 -14.76 -18.86
N THR A 145 -14.39 -14.28 -18.40
CA THR A 145 -13.22 -14.15 -19.28
C THR A 145 -12.70 -15.51 -19.76
N GLN A 146 -12.76 -16.54 -18.90
CA GLN A 146 -12.42 -17.91 -19.27
C GLN A 146 -13.36 -18.46 -20.36
N TYR A 147 -14.67 -18.21 -20.24
CA TYR A 147 -15.66 -18.61 -21.23
C TYR A 147 -15.41 -17.97 -22.61
N PHE A 148 -14.96 -16.71 -22.64
CA PHE A 148 -14.73 -15.94 -23.87
C PHE A 148 -13.25 -15.89 -24.32
N THR A 149 -12.41 -16.80 -23.85
CA THR A 149 -10.98 -16.87 -24.19
C THR A 149 -10.71 -16.86 -25.70
N ASP A 150 -11.56 -17.49 -26.51
CA ASP A 150 -11.37 -17.55 -27.97
C ASP A 150 -12.21 -16.53 -28.78
N SER A 151 -12.74 -15.52 -28.10
CA SER A 151 -13.52 -14.46 -28.74
C SER A 151 -12.72 -13.70 -29.80
N LYS A 152 -13.28 -13.57 -31.01
CA LYS A 152 -12.73 -12.71 -32.07
C LYS A 152 -13.02 -11.22 -31.84
N ASN A 153 -13.96 -10.92 -30.95
CA ASN A 153 -14.47 -9.57 -30.74
C ASN A 153 -14.00 -9.00 -29.41
N ASP A 154 -13.90 -7.69 -29.35
CA ASP A 154 -13.72 -6.98 -28.08
C ASP A 154 -14.96 -7.21 -27.22
N ILE A 155 -14.79 -7.34 -25.91
CA ILE A 155 -15.87 -7.56 -24.97
C ILE A 155 -15.85 -6.45 -23.94
N MET A 156 -16.98 -5.78 -23.80
CA MET A 156 -17.19 -4.82 -22.73
C MET A 156 -18.26 -5.36 -21.80
N ILE A 157 -17.99 -5.31 -20.50
CA ILE A 157 -18.95 -5.63 -19.45
C ILE A 157 -19.11 -4.42 -18.53
N TYR A 158 -20.31 -4.27 -17.99
CA TYR A 158 -20.71 -3.14 -17.17
C TYR A 158 -21.56 -3.64 -16.00
N ASN A 159 -21.15 -3.34 -14.77
CA ASN A 159 -21.97 -3.63 -13.61
C ASN A 159 -23.03 -2.54 -13.46
N VAL A 160 -24.30 -2.95 -13.40
CA VAL A 160 -25.43 -2.01 -13.33
C VAL A 160 -25.48 -1.29 -11.97
N ASN A 161 -25.04 -1.94 -10.90
CA ASN A 161 -25.10 -1.44 -9.54
C ASN A 161 -23.90 -0.53 -9.23
N THR A 162 -22.68 -1.00 -9.48
CA THR A 162 -21.44 -0.24 -9.18
C THR A 162 -21.08 0.77 -10.27
N ARG A 163 -21.66 0.61 -11.47
CA ARG A 163 -21.34 1.40 -12.68
C ARG A 163 -19.90 1.23 -13.17
N GLU A 164 -19.23 0.18 -12.74
CA GLU A 164 -17.91 -0.17 -13.21
C GLU A 164 -17.99 -0.81 -14.60
N ALA A 165 -16.95 -0.59 -15.40
CA ALA A 165 -16.85 -1.12 -16.74
C ALA A 165 -15.49 -1.74 -16.97
N TRP A 166 -15.48 -2.91 -17.59
CA TRP A 166 -14.26 -3.60 -17.99
C TRP A 166 -14.30 -3.85 -19.49
N LEU A 167 -13.15 -3.67 -20.13
CA LEU A 167 -12.98 -3.86 -21.56
C LEU A 167 -11.83 -4.82 -21.80
N TRP A 168 -12.14 -5.98 -22.37
CA TRP A 168 -11.15 -6.90 -22.89
C TRP A 168 -11.12 -6.77 -24.40
N ARG A 169 -9.93 -6.54 -24.95
CA ARG A 169 -9.74 -6.59 -26.41
C ARG A 169 -9.64 -8.04 -26.85
N SER A 170 -10.08 -8.33 -28.07
CA SER A 170 -9.96 -9.69 -28.65
C SER A 170 -8.53 -10.24 -28.57
N ASN A 171 -7.54 -9.40 -28.83
CA ASN A 171 -6.11 -9.76 -28.72
C ASN A 171 -5.64 -10.05 -27.28
N SER A 172 -6.36 -9.56 -26.26
CA SER A 172 -6.07 -9.82 -24.85
C SER A 172 -6.75 -11.08 -24.34
N LEU A 173 -7.87 -11.49 -24.95
CA LEU A 173 -8.62 -12.68 -24.59
C LEU A 173 -8.02 -13.95 -25.17
N LYS A 174 -7.49 -13.87 -26.41
CA LYS A 174 -6.88 -15.02 -27.09
C LYS A 174 -5.86 -15.71 -26.20
N ASN A 175 -6.18 -16.94 -25.80
CA ASN A 175 -5.20 -17.91 -25.36
C ASN A 175 -4.38 -18.31 -26.59
N ASP A 176 -3.42 -17.46 -26.96
CA ASP A 176 -2.52 -17.78 -28.06
C ASP A 176 -1.59 -18.92 -27.61
N ASP A 177 -2.04 -20.16 -27.68
CA ASP A 177 -1.17 -21.35 -27.59
C ASP A 177 -0.10 -21.34 -28.70
N SER A 178 -0.34 -20.58 -29.77
CA SER A 178 0.57 -20.31 -30.88
C SER A 178 1.60 -19.21 -30.62
N THR A 179 1.40 -18.34 -29.62
CA THR A 179 2.44 -17.36 -29.28
C THR A 179 3.58 -18.08 -28.60
N SER A 180 4.77 -17.94 -29.17
CA SER A 180 5.97 -18.53 -28.59
C SER A 180 6.07 -18.11 -27.13
N PHE A 181 6.42 -19.06 -26.26
CA PHE A 181 6.64 -18.84 -24.83
C PHE A 181 7.50 -17.58 -24.57
N TYR A 182 8.45 -17.29 -25.47
CA TYR A 182 9.28 -16.10 -25.47
C TYR A 182 8.50 -14.78 -25.54
N ILE A 183 7.50 -14.66 -26.42
CA ILE A 183 6.68 -13.45 -26.53
C ILE A 183 5.82 -13.26 -25.27
N LYS A 184 5.25 -14.36 -24.74
CA LYS A 184 4.51 -14.32 -23.46
C LYS A 184 5.41 -13.86 -22.31
N MET A 185 6.64 -14.39 -22.23
CA MET A 185 7.63 -13.97 -21.23
C MET A 185 7.99 -12.49 -21.36
N ILE A 186 8.28 -11.99 -22.56
CA ILE A 186 8.60 -10.57 -22.78
C ILE A 186 7.44 -9.69 -22.33
N ARG A 187 6.20 -10.03 -22.72
CA ARG A 187 5.01 -9.27 -22.33
C ARG A 187 4.84 -9.25 -20.81
N ASN A 188 4.96 -10.40 -20.15
CA ASN A 188 4.86 -10.51 -18.70
C ASN A 188 5.99 -9.78 -17.98
N PHE A 189 7.19 -9.75 -18.56
CA PHE A 189 8.31 -8.99 -18.04
C PHE A 189 8.04 -7.48 -18.10
N PHE A 190 7.53 -6.96 -19.22
CA PHE A 190 7.12 -5.54 -19.32
C PHE A 190 5.98 -5.19 -18.36
N LEU A 191 4.99 -6.06 -18.20
CA LEU A 191 3.92 -5.88 -17.20
C LEU A 191 4.48 -5.85 -15.77
N CYS A 192 5.41 -6.76 -15.45
CA CYS A 192 6.09 -6.77 -14.16
C CYS A 192 6.89 -5.48 -13.93
N GLN A 193 7.63 -5.00 -14.94
CA GLN A 193 8.35 -3.72 -14.87
C GLN A 193 7.39 -2.54 -14.67
N GLN A 194 6.28 -2.49 -15.41
CA GLN A 194 5.25 -1.46 -15.29
C GLN A 194 4.67 -1.44 -13.87
N ILE A 195 4.34 -2.61 -13.32
CA ILE A 195 3.88 -2.76 -11.93
C ILE A 195 4.93 -2.27 -10.93
N LEU A 196 6.19 -2.70 -11.08
CA LEU A 196 7.29 -2.29 -10.19
C LEU A 196 7.51 -0.78 -10.20
N VAL A 197 7.47 -0.16 -11.38
CA VAL A 197 7.59 1.30 -11.53
C VAL A 197 6.41 2.00 -10.85
N SER A 198 5.17 1.53 -11.05
CA SER A 198 4.00 2.09 -10.36
C SER A 198 4.12 1.94 -8.85
N ILE A 199 4.45 0.75 -8.33
CA ILE A 199 4.63 0.53 -6.88
C ILE A 199 5.69 1.49 -6.32
N PHE A 200 6.81 1.67 -7.03
CA PHE A 200 7.85 2.62 -6.65
C PHE A 200 7.31 4.05 -6.57
N PHE A 201 6.57 4.53 -7.58
CA PHE A 201 5.96 5.86 -7.55
C PHE A 201 4.99 6.04 -6.38
N VAL A 202 4.13 5.05 -6.12
CA VAL A 202 3.18 5.09 -4.99
C VAL A 202 3.91 5.10 -3.65
N SER A 203 4.91 4.24 -3.47
CA SER A 203 5.72 4.18 -2.25
C SER A 203 6.48 5.50 -2.01
N CYS A 204 7.11 6.07 -3.04
CA CYS A 204 7.79 7.36 -2.94
C CYS A 204 6.82 8.49 -2.56
N SER A 205 5.67 8.55 -3.20
CA SER A 205 4.65 9.58 -2.92
C SER A 205 4.13 9.46 -1.49
N SER A 206 3.85 8.24 -1.05
CA SER A 206 3.41 7.93 0.33
C SER A 206 4.48 8.31 1.35
N SER A 207 5.75 7.96 1.08
CA SER A 207 6.89 8.25 1.96
C SER A 207 7.09 9.76 2.13
N ILE A 208 6.94 10.55 1.05
CA ILE A 208 7.02 12.02 1.11
C ILE A 208 5.92 12.57 2.03
N VAL A 209 4.68 12.15 1.82
CA VAL A 209 3.54 12.61 2.63
C VAL A 209 3.72 12.24 4.11
N ILE A 210 4.12 11.00 4.41
CA ILE A 210 4.39 10.56 5.77
C ILE A 210 5.49 11.41 6.42
N ARG A 211 6.60 11.65 5.71
CA ARG A 211 7.68 12.51 6.23
C ARG A 211 7.21 13.94 6.47
N LEU A 212 6.40 14.50 5.59
CA LEU A 212 5.83 15.83 5.77
C LEU A 212 4.94 15.93 7.00
N PHE A 213 4.10 14.92 7.26
CA PHE A 213 3.32 14.85 8.48
C PHE A 213 4.20 14.73 9.73
N LEU A 214 5.23 13.90 9.69
CA LEU A 214 6.18 13.74 10.80
C LEU A 214 6.96 15.03 11.07
N ILE A 215 7.46 15.69 10.04
CA ILE A 215 8.12 17.00 10.16
C ILE A 215 7.13 18.02 10.72
N SER A 216 5.86 17.98 10.32
CA SER A 216 4.85 18.97 10.75
C SER A 216 4.33 18.72 12.18
N THR A 217 4.61 17.56 12.79
CA THR A 217 4.13 17.17 14.13
C THR A 217 4.47 18.20 15.22
N PRO A 218 5.70 18.76 15.30
CA PRO A 218 6.01 19.74 16.33
C PRO A 218 5.26 21.08 16.12
N ILE A 219 4.82 21.40 14.89
CA ILE A 219 4.00 22.59 14.61
C ILE A 219 2.58 22.38 15.11
N PHE A 220 2.00 21.22 14.82
CA PHE A 220 0.68 20.87 15.36
C PHE A 220 0.72 20.86 16.89
N THR A 221 1.79 20.32 17.48
CA THR A 221 2.00 20.36 18.93
C THR A 221 2.08 21.80 19.45
N TYR A 222 2.80 22.69 18.75
CA TYR A 222 2.87 24.11 19.08
C TYR A 222 1.49 24.80 19.00
N ILE A 223 0.70 24.53 17.97
CA ILE A 223 -0.66 25.07 17.83
C ILE A 223 -1.55 24.59 18.97
N ILE A 224 -1.57 23.29 19.25
CA ILE A 224 -2.36 22.69 20.33
C ILE A 224 -1.96 23.28 21.68
N LYS A 225 -0.65 23.38 21.97
CA LYS A 225 -0.15 23.98 23.21
C LYS A 225 -0.60 25.44 23.36
N ASN A 226 -0.49 26.25 22.32
CA ASN A 226 -0.96 27.64 22.36
C ASN A 226 -2.47 27.73 22.59
N LEU A 227 -3.27 26.88 21.93
CA LEU A 227 -4.72 26.81 22.16
C LEU A 227 -5.04 26.43 23.61
N ILE A 228 -4.35 25.42 24.17
CA ILE A 228 -4.50 25.01 25.56
C ILE A 228 -4.11 26.16 26.51
N GLN A 229 -3.01 26.86 26.26
CA GLN A 229 -2.59 28.01 27.08
C GLN A 229 -3.63 29.14 27.06
N ILE A 230 -4.20 29.45 25.89
CA ILE A 230 -5.26 30.45 25.76
C ILE A 230 -6.52 30.01 26.54
N ILE A 231 -6.89 28.73 26.44
CA ILE A 231 -8.09 28.19 27.10
C ILE A 231 -7.91 28.13 28.63
N PHE A 232 -6.77 27.66 29.12
CA PHE A 232 -6.54 27.39 30.54
C PHE A 232 -5.79 28.51 31.28
N ARG A 233 -5.39 29.59 30.60
CA ARG A 233 -4.62 30.72 31.17
C ARG A 233 -3.40 30.26 31.99
N LEU A 234 -2.70 29.23 31.51
CA LEU A 234 -1.50 28.71 32.16
C LEU A 234 -0.31 29.65 31.92
N ASP A 235 0.44 29.96 32.98
CA ASP A 235 1.63 30.81 32.91
C ASP A 235 2.75 30.22 32.02
N GLN A 236 3.56 31.12 31.44
CA GLN A 236 4.57 30.90 30.39
C GLN A 236 5.71 29.90 30.69
N GLN A 237 5.72 29.20 31.83
CA GLN A 237 6.81 28.26 32.18
C GLN A 237 6.94 27.07 31.20
N LEU A 238 5.92 26.80 30.38
CA LEU A 238 5.93 25.79 29.31
C LEU A 238 6.80 26.16 28.09
N ASN A 239 7.26 27.42 27.95
CA ASN A 239 8.08 27.86 26.80
C ASN A 239 9.52 27.30 26.79
N ASN A 240 10.04 26.82 27.92
CA ASN A 240 11.42 26.32 27.97
C ASN A 240 11.63 25.01 27.17
N GLN A 241 10.57 24.22 26.97
CA GLN A 241 10.64 23.02 26.10
C GLN A 241 10.64 23.36 24.60
N GLU A 242 10.29 24.58 24.19
CA GLU A 242 10.35 24.99 22.78
C GLU A 242 11.79 25.13 22.27
N GLN A 243 12.77 25.19 23.18
CA GLN A 243 14.17 25.39 22.86
C GLN A 243 14.86 24.15 22.27
N GLU A 244 14.30 22.95 22.46
CA GLU A 244 14.92 21.69 22.02
C GLU A 244 14.55 21.27 20.59
N ASN A 245 13.52 21.87 19.99
CA ASN A 245 13.06 21.53 18.65
C ASN A 245 13.56 22.52 17.58
N TRP A 246 13.72 22.03 16.35
CA TRP A 246 14.09 22.84 15.18
C TRP A 246 13.15 24.03 14.95
N ILE A 247 11.86 23.92 15.31
CA ILE A 247 10.88 25.02 15.26
C ILE A 247 11.32 26.22 16.10
N GLY A 248 11.92 25.98 17.27
CA GLY A 248 12.35 27.05 18.17
C GLY A 248 13.43 27.94 17.54
N ILE A 249 14.20 27.42 16.58
CA ILE A 249 15.16 28.22 15.80
C ILE A 249 14.40 29.20 14.89
N TYR A 250 13.41 28.71 14.16
CA TYR A 250 12.59 29.52 13.26
C TYR A 250 11.73 30.55 13.99
N ILE A 251 11.15 30.19 15.15
CA ILE A 251 10.41 31.14 15.98
C ILE A 251 11.32 32.29 16.45
N ARG A 252 12.52 31.97 16.96
CA ARG A 252 13.51 32.98 17.37
C ARG A 252 13.95 33.88 16.22
N LEU A 253 14.10 33.33 15.01
CA LEU A 253 14.43 34.11 13.82
C LEU A 253 13.29 35.06 13.42
N LEU A 254 12.03 34.65 13.57
CA LEU A 254 10.89 35.55 13.35
C LEU A 254 10.81 36.64 14.41
N GLU A 255 11.01 36.30 15.69
CA GLU A 255 11.03 37.25 16.79
C GLU A 255 12.14 38.29 16.60
N ARG A 256 13.36 37.86 16.26
CA ARG A 256 14.48 38.77 15.97
C ARG A 256 14.19 39.72 14.82
N ASN A 257 13.38 39.30 13.85
CA ASN A 257 13.00 40.08 12.69
C ASN A 257 11.65 40.81 12.85
N ASN A 258 11.06 40.84 14.05
CA ASN A 258 9.74 41.44 14.32
C ASN A 258 8.63 40.93 13.38
N LYS A 259 8.70 39.66 12.96
CA LYS A 259 7.68 39.01 12.13
C LYS A 259 6.74 38.16 12.99
N ALA A 260 5.49 38.06 12.55
CA ALA A 260 4.48 37.31 13.28
C ALA A 260 4.69 35.79 13.20
N LYS A 261 4.48 35.07 14.31
CA LYS A 261 4.71 33.62 14.40
C LYS A 261 3.81 32.79 13.47
N TYR A 262 2.64 33.31 13.09
CA TYR A 262 1.70 32.60 12.20
C TYR A 262 2.28 32.32 10.82
N TYR A 263 3.31 33.06 10.36
CA TYR A 263 3.96 32.80 9.07
C TYR A 263 4.54 31.39 8.95
N ILE A 264 5.06 30.81 10.04
CA ILE A 264 5.53 29.41 10.06
C ILE A 264 4.35 28.46 9.87
N ILE A 265 3.25 28.69 10.59
CA ILE A 265 2.06 27.84 10.51
C ILE A 265 1.50 27.89 9.08
N THR A 266 1.37 29.08 8.49
CA THR A 266 0.87 29.23 7.12
C THR A 266 1.79 28.57 6.10
N ALA A 267 3.12 28.72 6.23
CA ALA A 267 4.08 28.11 5.31
C ALA A 267 3.97 26.57 5.31
N PHE A 268 3.82 25.98 6.50
CA PHE A 268 3.66 24.54 6.63
C PHE A 268 2.31 24.03 6.16
N LEU A 269 1.22 24.74 6.45
CA LEU A 269 -0.09 24.39 5.90
C LEU A 269 -0.09 24.45 4.37
N THR A 270 0.54 25.47 3.77
CA THR A 270 0.69 25.55 2.30
C THR A 270 1.55 24.42 1.75
N MET A 271 2.62 24.03 2.45
CA MET A 271 3.46 22.90 2.05
C MET A 271 2.68 21.59 2.10
N ILE A 272 1.97 21.30 3.20
CA ILE A 272 1.13 20.09 3.33
C ILE A 272 0.09 20.05 2.21
N LEU A 273 -0.61 21.16 1.96
CA LEU A 273 -1.62 21.24 0.92
C LEU A 273 -1.03 20.97 -0.47
N PHE A 274 0.10 21.61 -0.80
CA PHE A 274 0.77 21.43 -2.09
C PHE A 274 1.20 19.97 -2.32
N TYR A 275 1.83 19.34 -1.32
CA TYR A 275 2.25 17.96 -1.45
C TYR A 275 1.11 16.96 -1.41
N THR A 276 0.00 17.27 -0.74
CA THR A 276 -1.21 16.41 -0.79
C THR A 276 -1.83 16.42 -2.18
N ILE A 277 -1.81 17.57 -2.87
CA ILE A 277 -2.25 17.66 -4.28
C ILE A 277 -1.31 16.82 -5.17
N ILE A 278 0.01 16.99 -5.04
CA ILE A 278 0.99 16.18 -5.79
C ILE A 278 0.80 14.69 -5.51
N TYR A 279 0.55 14.32 -4.25
CA TYR A 279 0.28 12.95 -3.87
C TYR A 279 -0.94 12.42 -4.62
N ASN A 280 -2.10 13.06 -4.52
CA ASN A 280 -3.32 12.60 -5.17
C ASN A 280 -3.15 12.47 -6.70
N GLU A 281 -2.54 13.47 -7.35
CA GLU A 281 -2.28 13.42 -8.80
C GLU A 281 -1.28 12.32 -9.18
N GLY A 282 -0.20 12.18 -8.41
CA GLY A 282 0.80 11.13 -8.62
C GLY A 282 0.22 9.73 -8.40
N LEU A 283 -0.68 9.59 -7.44
CA LEU A 283 -1.43 8.36 -7.18
C LEU A 283 -2.35 8.01 -8.35
N ASP A 284 -3.14 8.97 -8.83
CA ASP A 284 -4.04 8.76 -9.96
C ASP A 284 -3.26 8.38 -11.23
N GLN A 285 -2.12 9.03 -11.48
CA GLN A 285 -1.26 8.67 -12.60
C GLN A 285 -0.61 7.29 -12.42
N ALA A 286 -0.11 6.95 -11.23
CA ALA A 286 0.53 5.67 -10.97
C ALA A 286 -0.46 4.50 -11.11
N THR A 287 -1.71 4.70 -10.69
CA THR A 287 -2.79 3.70 -10.81
C THR A 287 -3.29 3.58 -12.25
N GLN A 288 -3.45 4.69 -12.97
CA GLN A 288 -3.72 4.66 -14.42
C GLN A 288 -2.58 3.97 -15.19
N PHE A 289 -1.32 4.22 -14.81
CA PHE A 289 -0.18 3.53 -15.39
C PHE A 289 -0.19 2.04 -15.02
N MET A 290 -0.56 1.67 -13.80
CA MET A 290 -0.57 0.26 -13.36
C MET A 290 -1.66 -0.57 -14.07
N PHE A 291 -2.86 -0.01 -14.22
CA PHE A 291 -4.05 -0.75 -14.69
C PHE A 291 -4.50 -0.38 -16.11
N GLY A 292 -3.94 0.67 -16.71
CA GLY A 292 -4.12 1.08 -18.09
C GLY A 292 -5.48 1.66 -18.47
N LYS A 293 -6.60 0.94 -18.26
CA LYS A 293 -7.88 1.24 -18.95
C LYS A 293 -9.17 1.10 -18.16
N SER A 294 -9.17 0.56 -16.96
CA SER A 294 -10.33 0.59 -16.07
C SER A 294 -9.88 0.10 -14.72
N ILE A 295 -10.18 0.88 -13.70
CA ILE A 295 -9.86 0.54 -12.33
C ILE A 295 -11.20 0.22 -11.67
N PRO A 296 -11.40 -0.96 -11.07
CA PRO A 296 -12.55 -1.18 -10.22
C PRO A 296 -12.54 -0.12 -9.11
N GLN A 297 -13.69 0.51 -8.84
CA GLN A 297 -13.78 1.58 -7.87
C GLN A 297 -13.43 1.02 -6.50
N GLY A 298 -12.49 1.66 -5.80
CA GLY A 298 -12.07 1.25 -4.46
C GLY A 298 -10.81 0.38 -4.41
N LEU A 299 -10.49 -0.44 -5.43
CA LEU A 299 -9.26 -1.25 -5.44
C LEU A 299 -8.00 -0.36 -5.31
N ASN A 300 -8.02 0.78 -6.00
CA ASN A 300 -7.02 1.82 -5.82
C ASN A 300 -6.96 2.28 -4.36
N VAL A 301 -8.08 2.70 -3.77
CA VAL A 301 -8.05 3.31 -2.43
C VAL A 301 -7.53 2.34 -1.38
N PHE A 302 -7.97 1.08 -1.42
CA PHE A 302 -7.51 0.06 -0.47
C PHE A 302 -6.03 -0.27 -0.66
N PHE A 303 -5.58 -0.54 -1.89
CA PHE A 303 -4.17 -0.81 -2.16
C PHE A 303 -3.28 0.34 -1.68
N MET A 304 -3.69 1.57 -1.95
CA MET A 304 -2.91 2.76 -1.61
C MET A 304 -2.91 3.02 -0.10
N MET A 305 -4.03 2.74 0.59
CA MET A 305 -4.08 2.75 2.05
C MET A 305 -3.13 1.72 2.66
N ILE A 306 -3.04 0.51 2.08
CA ILE A 306 -2.11 -0.52 2.53
C ILE A 306 -0.67 -0.06 2.34
N VAL A 307 -0.33 0.52 1.18
CA VAL A 307 1.01 1.06 0.95
C VAL A 307 1.35 2.14 1.97
N PHE A 308 0.42 3.07 2.21
CA PHE A 308 0.59 4.13 3.19
C PHE A 308 0.80 3.59 4.62
N ILE A 309 -0.02 2.62 5.06
CA ILE A 309 0.11 2.01 6.40
C ILE A 309 1.47 1.33 6.56
N ASN A 310 1.88 0.51 5.59
CA ASN A 310 3.15 -0.21 5.64
C ASN A 310 4.36 0.77 5.62
N GLU A 311 4.30 1.86 4.85
CA GLU A 311 5.33 2.90 4.87
C GLU A 311 5.38 3.62 6.22
N LEU A 312 4.22 3.94 6.81
CA LEU A 312 4.13 4.58 8.12
C LEU A 312 4.72 3.66 9.21
N GLU A 313 4.33 2.39 9.21
CA GLU A 313 4.87 1.38 10.12
C GLU A 313 6.38 1.20 9.93
N GLY A 314 6.83 1.23 8.67
CA GLY A 314 8.25 1.21 8.31
C GLY A 314 9.05 2.34 8.96
N VAL A 315 8.51 3.56 8.92
CA VAL A 315 9.15 4.74 9.50
C VAL A 315 9.10 4.71 11.03
N LEU A 316 8.01 4.24 11.64
CA LEU A 316 7.84 4.24 13.09
C LEU A 316 8.63 3.11 13.77
N PHE A 317 8.54 1.87 13.24
CA PHE A 317 8.95 0.67 13.96
C PHE A 317 10.26 0.04 13.48
N LEU A 318 10.66 0.19 12.21
CA LEU A 318 11.85 -0.54 11.71
C LEU A 318 13.15 0.21 12.06
N ARG A 319 13.87 -0.33 13.05
CA ARG A 319 15.12 0.27 13.57
C ARG A 319 16.33 -0.63 13.40
N THR A 320 16.13 -1.95 13.45
CA THR A 320 17.22 -2.95 13.38
C THR A 320 17.71 -3.20 11.95
N ARG A 321 18.93 -3.75 11.82
CA ARG A 321 19.53 -4.09 10.52
C ARG A 321 18.66 -5.06 9.71
N SER A 322 18.22 -6.14 10.35
CA SER A 322 17.44 -7.19 9.68
C SER A 322 16.08 -6.67 9.22
N SER A 323 15.40 -5.88 10.07
CA SER A 323 14.07 -5.38 9.74
C SER A 323 14.11 -4.38 8.58
N ILE A 324 15.04 -3.41 8.62
CA ILE A 324 15.23 -2.43 7.55
C ILE A 324 15.59 -3.09 6.22
N TYR A 325 16.37 -4.18 6.24
CA TYR A 325 16.80 -4.85 5.01
C TYR A 325 15.73 -5.78 4.41
N PHE A 326 15.04 -6.56 5.24
CA PHE A 326 14.15 -7.64 4.76
C PHE A 326 12.69 -7.22 4.64
N VAL A 327 12.18 -6.38 5.55
CA VAL A 327 10.74 -6.03 5.57
C VAL A 327 10.30 -5.36 4.26
N PRO A 328 11.02 -4.36 3.70
CA PRO A 328 10.63 -3.75 2.43
C PRO A 328 10.59 -4.76 1.26
N LYS A 329 11.46 -5.77 1.28
CA LYS A 329 11.51 -6.81 0.23
C LYS A 329 10.29 -7.71 0.31
N TYR A 330 9.93 -8.18 1.50
CA TYR A 330 8.73 -8.99 1.70
C TYR A 330 7.46 -8.21 1.36
N ILE A 331 7.38 -6.95 1.78
CA ILE A 331 6.24 -6.08 1.46
C ILE A 331 6.10 -5.88 -0.05
N CYS A 332 7.21 -5.63 -0.76
CA CYS A 332 7.18 -5.51 -2.22
C CYS A 332 6.68 -6.80 -2.89
N CYS A 333 7.13 -7.97 -2.41
CA CYS A 333 6.58 -9.24 -2.87
C CYS A 333 5.06 -9.32 -2.63
N TYR A 334 4.57 -8.93 -1.45
CA TYR A 334 3.13 -8.91 -1.15
C TYR A 334 2.36 -7.92 -2.02
N TYR A 335 2.91 -6.77 -2.39
CA TYR A 335 2.26 -5.86 -3.33
C TYR A 335 2.13 -6.47 -4.72
N ILE A 336 3.19 -7.11 -5.22
CA ILE A 336 3.13 -7.81 -6.50
C ILE A 336 2.06 -8.90 -6.44
N THR A 337 2.04 -9.72 -5.38
CA THR A 337 1.03 -10.78 -5.24
C THR A 337 -0.38 -10.23 -4.98
N TYR A 338 -0.54 -9.09 -4.30
CA TYR A 338 -1.83 -8.40 -4.12
C TYR A 338 -2.43 -8.03 -5.47
N LEU A 339 -1.61 -7.49 -6.38
CA LEU A 339 -2.00 -7.09 -7.72
C LEU A 339 -2.34 -8.29 -8.63
N PHE A 340 -1.90 -9.50 -8.27
CA PHE A 340 -2.37 -10.76 -8.85
C PHE A 340 -3.68 -11.28 -8.20
N TYR A 341 -4.53 -10.38 -7.67
CA TYR A 341 -5.88 -10.62 -7.16
C TYR A 341 -6.01 -11.34 -5.81
N LEU A 342 -5.25 -10.89 -4.80
CA LEU A 342 -5.34 -11.41 -3.43
C LEU A 342 -5.49 -10.29 -2.39
N GLU A 343 -6.53 -9.48 -2.54
CA GLU A 343 -6.66 -8.20 -1.82
C GLU A 343 -6.60 -8.34 -0.29
N LYS A 344 -7.55 -9.09 0.28
CA LYS A 344 -7.69 -9.20 1.76
C LYS A 344 -6.60 -10.08 2.37
N THR A 345 -6.11 -11.08 1.64
CA THR A 345 -5.13 -12.04 2.17
C THR A 345 -3.73 -11.46 2.24
N MET A 346 -3.35 -10.62 1.28
CA MET A 346 -2.00 -10.03 1.23
C MET A 346 -1.79 -8.90 2.23
N PHE A 347 -2.85 -8.15 2.58
CA PHE A 347 -2.78 -7.22 3.71
C PHE A 347 -2.45 -7.93 5.03
N LEU A 348 -3.14 -9.05 5.31
CA LEU A 348 -2.89 -9.83 6.51
C LEU A 348 -1.47 -10.41 6.53
N MET A 349 -0.93 -10.80 5.37
CA MET A 349 0.47 -11.26 5.26
C MET A 349 1.48 -10.16 5.54
N SER A 350 1.27 -8.94 5.03
CA SER A 350 2.16 -7.80 5.30
C SER A 350 2.17 -7.48 6.79
N GLN A 351 1.00 -7.46 7.42
CA GLN A 351 0.82 -7.23 8.85
C GLN A 351 1.41 -8.36 9.71
N THR A 352 1.24 -9.63 9.28
CA THR A 352 1.89 -10.78 9.92
C THR A 352 3.41 -10.62 9.91
N THR A 353 3.96 -10.15 8.78
CA THR A 353 5.40 -9.94 8.62
C THR A 353 5.89 -8.82 9.52
N PHE A 354 5.20 -7.69 9.59
CA PHE A 354 5.52 -6.62 10.53
C PHE A 354 5.53 -7.11 11.98
N MET A 355 4.47 -7.82 12.41
CA MET A 355 4.38 -8.38 13.76
C MET A 355 5.47 -9.40 14.06
N ALA A 356 5.86 -10.22 13.07
CA ALA A 356 6.98 -11.15 13.18
C ALA A 356 8.30 -10.39 13.43
N PHE A 357 8.59 -9.36 12.63
CA PHE A 357 9.81 -8.58 12.79
C PHE A 357 9.84 -7.76 14.08
N LEU A 358 8.70 -7.25 14.52
CA LEU A 358 8.54 -6.64 15.84
C LEU A 358 8.90 -7.64 16.96
N TYR A 359 8.34 -8.85 16.90
CA TYR A 359 8.54 -9.88 17.92
C TYR A 359 9.96 -10.45 17.95
N PHE A 360 10.55 -10.74 16.78
CA PHE A 360 11.84 -11.41 16.69
C PHE A 360 13.05 -10.47 16.69
N TYR A 361 12.91 -9.22 16.22
CA TYR A 361 14.04 -8.30 16.07
C TYR A 361 13.89 -7.02 16.88
N GLU A 362 12.79 -6.27 16.72
CA GLU A 362 12.68 -4.92 17.33
C GLU A 362 12.52 -4.95 18.86
N ILE A 363 11.64 -5.80 19.41
CA ILE A 363 11.44 -5.89 20.87
C ILE A 363 12.69 -6.48 21.56
N PRO A 364 13.32 -7.57 21.07
CA PRO A 364 14.55 -8.08 21.66
C PRO A 364 15.72 -7.07 21.61
N ALA A 365 15.75 -6.20 20.59
CA ALA A 365 16.81 -5.20 20.45
C ALA A 365 16.91 -4.23 21.63
N LEU A 366 15.83 -4.04 22.39
CA LEU A 366 15.84 -3.24 23.63
C LEU A 366 16.74 -3.81 24.72
N THR A 367 17.01 -5.12 24.67
CA THR A 367 17.85 -5.85 25.64
C THR A 367 19.27 -6.11 25.15
N TRP A 368 19.58 -5.76 23.90
CA TRP A 368 20.93 -5.90 23.37
C TRP A 368 21.90 -4.97 24.09
N GLN A 369 23.19 -5.32 24.04
CA GLN A 369 24.23 -4.50 24.65
C GLN A 369 24.26 -3.12 24.00
N ARG A 370 23.90 -2.09 24.78
CA ARG A 370 23.77 -0.69 24.31
C ARG A 370 25.00 -0.14 23.60
N GLN A 371 26.18 -0.69 23.92
CA GLN A 371 27.46 -0.28 23.34
C GLN A 371 27.63 -0.79 21.91
N SER A 372 27.03 -1.93 21.56
CA SER A 372 27.12 -2.51 20.22
C SER A 372 26.59 -1.55 19.16
N PHE A 373 27.31 -1.46 18.04
CA PHE A 373 26.93 -0.63 16.90
C PHE A 373 25.57 -0.99 16.30
N TYR A 374 25.20 -2.27 16.38
CA TYR A 374 23.95 -2.74 15.80
C TYR A 374 22.75 -2.52 16.72
N THR A 375 22.94 -1.96 17.92
CA THR A 375 21.86 -1.72 18.87
C THR A 375 21.27 -0.32 18.72
N PRO A 376 19.98 -0.20 18.38
CA PRO A 376 19.29 1.09 18.41
C PRO A 376 19.26 1.66 19.84
N THR A 377 19.59 2.94 19.98
CA THR A 377 19.52 3.68 21.25
C THR A 377 18.94 5.08 21.01
N GLU A 378 18.66 5.86 22.05
CA GLU A 378 18.15 7.23 21.87
C GLU A 378 19.14 8.12 21.11
N GLN A 379 20.44 7.95 21.33
CA GLN A 379 21.46 8.66 20.56
C GLN A 379 21.62 8.08 19.15
N ARG A 380 21.34 6.78 18.99
CA ARG A 380 21.47 6.02 17.74
C ARG A 380 20.15 5.37 17.34
N PRO A 381 19.15 6.16 16.90
CA PRO A 381 17.78 5.69 16.80
C PRO A 381 17.55 4.61 15.72
N ARG A 382 18.49 4.37 14.79
CA ARG A 382 18.45 3.32 13.76
C ARG A 382 19.85 2.73 13.47
N CYS A 383 19.90 1.54 12.90
CA CYS A 383 21.16 0.93 12.43
C CYS A 383 21.68 1.53 11.12
N TYR A 384 20.79 2.05 10.27
CA TYR A 384 21.10 2.56 8.94
C TYR A 384 20.65 4.01 8.80
N TYR A 385 21.42 4.82 8.05
CA TYR A 385 21.21 6.25 7.88
C TYR A 385 21.38 6.67 6.42
N MET A 386 20.87 7.84 6.05
CA MET A 386 21.09 8.37 4.71
C MET A 386 22.55 8.80 4.53
N PRO A 387 23.19 8.47 3.39
CA PRO A 387 24.60 8.79 3.13
C PRO A 387 24.89 10.29 3.06
N LEU A 388 23.86 11.09 2.82
CA LEU A 388 23.98 12.54 2.72
C LEU A 388 23.90 13.16 4.11
N PHE A 389 25.01 13.72 4.58
CA PHE A 389 25.06 14.54 5.78
C PHE A 389 25.60 15.92 5.40
N GLN A 390 24.71 16.90 5.27
CA GLN A 390 25.12 18.30 5.37
C GLN A 390 25.04 18.71 6.85
N ILE A 391 26.06 19.41 7.33
CA ILE A 391 26.17 19.88 8.73
C ILE A 391 24.93 20.69 9.15
N GLU A 392 24.32 21.39 8.20
CA GLU A 392 23.10 22.18 8.37
C GLU A 392 21.89 21.33 8.82
N TRP A 393 21.84 20.04 8.44
CA TRP A 393 20.70 19.15 8.70
C TRP A 393 20.61 18.65 10.15
N ILE A 394 21.61 18.97 10.97
CA ILE A 394 21.62 18.62 12.40
C ILE A 394 20.56 19.42 13.15
N SER A 395 20.42 20.69 12.77
CA SER A 395 19.50 21.66 13.38
C SER A 395 18.30 22.02 12.50
N ASP A 396 18.31 21.62 11.23
CA ASP A 396 17.30 22.01 10.25
C ASP A 396 16.36 20.85 9.83
N ILE A 397 15.27 21.20 9.14
CA ILE A 397 14.31 20.28 8.55
C ILE A 397 15.05 19.41 7.52
N PRO A 398 14.94 18.07 7.59
CA PRO A 398 15.54 17.22 6.57
C PRO A 398 14.93 17.53 5.21
N GLN A 399 15.77 17.69 4.19
CA GLN A 399 15.31 18.02 2.85
C GLN A 399 14.44 16.88 2.30
N ILE A 400 13.27 17.20 1.75
CA ILE A 400 12.24 16.21 1.41
C ILE A 400 12.74 15.19 0.38
N TRP A 401 13.56 15.62 -0.58
CA TRP A 401 14.12 14.76 -1.64
C TRP A 401 15.06 13.65 -1.11
N THR A 402 15.49 13.72 0.15
CA THR A 402 16.28 12.65 0.76
C THR A 402 15.53 11.31 0.85
N VAL A 403 14.21 11.28 0.58
CA VAL A 403 13.43 10.04 0.40
C VAL A 403 13.98 9.13 -0.69
N PHE A 404 14.63 9.69 -1.70
CA PHE A 404 15.11 8.95 -2.87
C PHE A 404 16.47 8.29 -2.65
N TYR A 405 17.06 8.45 -1.45
CA TYR A 405 18.35 7.88 -1.12
C TYR A 405 18.19 6.63 -0.27
N GLY A 406 18.89 5.57 -0.67
CA GLY A 406 18.99 4.34 0.12
C GLY A 406 19.64 4.59 1.47
N LEU A 407 19.23 3.81 2.47
CA LEU A 407 19.88 3.83 3.78
C LEU A 407 21.20 3.05 3.69
N CYS A 408 22.29 3.68 4.10
CA CYS A 408 23.63 3.12 4.12
C CYS A 408 24.05 2.75 5.53
N GLY A 409 24.86 1.69 5.63
CA GLY A 409 25.51 1.30 6.87
C GLY A 409 26.60 2.28 7.27
N ARG A 410 26.95 2.30 8.56
CA ARG A 410 27.95 3.23 9.11
C ARG A 410 29.32 3.16 8.44
N LYS A 411 29.69 2.01 7.87
CA LYS A 411 30.92 1.80 7.09
C LYS A 411 31.05 2.67 5.83
N TYR A 412 29.97 3.28 5.36
CA TYR A 412 29.98 4.16 4.18
C TYR A 412 30.07 5.65 4.54
N PHE A 413 30.34 5.98 5.80
CA PHE A 413 30.43 7.36 6.26
C PHE A 413 31.85 7.69 6.71
N ASP A 414 32.33 8.86 6.32
CA ASP A 414 33.59 9.39 6.84
C ASP A 414 33.48 9.68 8.34
N ARG A 415 34.64 9.66 9.02
CA ARG A 415 34.76 9.93 10.46
C ARG A 415 34.03 11.21 10.89
N GLN A 416 34.18 12.29 10.11
CA GLN A 416 33.52 13.56 10.38
C GLN A 416 31.99 13.42 10.34
N HIS A 417 31.44 12.68 9.38
CA HIS A 417 30.00 12.46 9.27
C HIS A 417 29.44 11.61 10.41
N LEU A 418 30.20 10.61 10.86
CA LEU A 418 29.81 9.74 11.98
C LEU A 418 29.74 10.48 13.32
N THR A 419 30.54 11.54 13.51
CA THR A 419 30.45 12.37 14.72
C THR A 419 29.09 13.06 14.89
N TYR A 420 28.37 13.25 13.79
CA TYR A 420 27.02 13.78 13.83
C TYR A 420 26.01 12.68 14.20
N VAL A 421 26.20 11.47 13.69
CA VAL A 421 25.29 10.33 13.88
C VAL A 421 25.41 9.70 15.27
N ASP A 422 26.60 9.70 15.87
CA ASP A 422 26.88 9.10 17.18
C ASP A 422 27.69 10.07 18.06
N ARG A 423 27.13 10.43 19.22
CA ARG A 423 27.82 11.28 20.21
C ARG A 423 28.82 10.51 21.08
N ASN A 424 28.84 9.18 21.03
CA ASN A 424 29.80 8.34 21.77
C ASN A 424 31.06 8.03 20.93
N GLN A 425 31.82 9.07 20.59
CA GLN A 425 33.01 8.98 19.74
C GLN A 425 34.08 8.01 20.29
N ILE A 426 34.33 8.01 21.61
CA ILE A 426 35.43 7.25 22.23
C ILE A 426 35.24 5.72 22.06
N GLN A 427 34.03 5.20 22.22
CA GLN A 427 33.74 3.78 22.02
C GLN A 427 33.65 3.41 20.54
N PHE A 428 33.24 4.36 19.69
CA PHE A 428 33.21 4.15 18.25
C PHE A 428 34.63 4.01 17.67
N HIS A 429 35.59 4.76 18.21
CA HIS A 429 37.01 4.65 17.84
C HIS A 429 37.61 3.29 18.15
N GLN A 430 37.38 2.74 19.35
CA GLN A 430 37.97 1.47 19.76
C GLN A 430 37.51 0.29 18.88
N ILE A 431 36.23 0.26 18.50
CA ILE A 431 35.67 -0.90 17.79
C ILE A 431 35.90 -0.80 16.26
N LEU A 432 36.04 0.40 15.68
CA LEU A 432 36.46 0.53 14.27
C LEU A 432 37.92 0.10 14.07
N GLU A 433 38.79 0.43 15.02
CA GLU A 433 40.19 -0.03 15.02
C GLU A 433 40.27 -1.55 15.15
N ASP A 434 39.39 -2.16 15.95
CA ASP A 434 39.29 -3.62 16.06
C ASP A 434 38.78 -4.30 14.77
N GLU A 435 37.82 -3.71 14.04
CA GLU A 435 37.33 -4.26 12.75
C GLU A 435 38.35 -4.11 11.60
N GLU A 436 39.10 -2.99 11.53
CA GLU A 436 40.19 -2.81 10.55
C GLU A 436 41.33 -3.83 10.76
N HIS A 437 41.51 -4.35 11.97
CA HIS A 437 42.50 -5.40 12.25
C HIS A 437 42.04 -6.80 11.85
N VAL A 438 40.74 -7.10 11.91
CA VAL A 438 40.18 -8.41 11.53
C VAL A 438 40.10 -8.59 10.01
N ASP A 439 39.90 -7.51 9.24
CA ASP A 439 39.86 -7.58 7.76
C ASP A 439 41.26 -7.57 7.11
N ASN A 440 42.32 -7.36 7.89
CA ASN A 440 43.72 -7.37 7.45
C ASN A 440 44.50 -8.64 7.85
N GLU A 441 43.84 -9.61 8.48
CA GLU A 441 44.30 -11.00 8.68
C GLU A 441 43.53 -11.95 7.75
#